data_AF-A0AAE2JUB7-F1
#
_entry.id   AF-A0AAE2JUB7-F1
#
_cell.length_a   1.000
_cell.length_b   1.000
_cell.length_c   1.000
_cell.angle_alpha   90.00
_cell.angle_beta   90.00
_cell.angle_gamma   90.00
#
_symmetry.space_group_name_H-M   'P 1'
#
loop_
_entity.id
_entity.type
_entity.pdbx_description
1 polymer ?
#
loop_
_entity_poly.entity_id
_entity_poly.type
_entity_poly.pdbx_seq_one_letter_code
_entity_poly.pdbx_strand_id
1 'polypeptide(L)'
;MKIVRKTLTLLLLFGCIFTQTQYAHAVNYSNGKAAKAGDVLISNVSIDNYFVGHVAIVGQDGKSAIEVYKGRSTVKSSSLSSWLKKQSTGYYVQRYNNASIRAGAAAWASYNVGAKYNYKIISGSALRDWKDLYCSKFVYQAFYYSGGVKLKALGQQGELIEYPPTSNWVLQPMTMIVMSGFTRIK
;
A
#
# COMPACT_ATOMS: atom_id res chain seq x y z
N MET A 1 25.58 -67.32 -37.05
CA MET A 1 24.40 -66.76 -36.35
C MET A 1 24.84 -65.56 -35.51
N LYS A 2 24.49 -64.33 -35.92
CA LYS A 2 24.71 -63.10 -35.12
C LYS A 2 23.35 -62.47 -34.84
N ILE A 3 23.00 -62.38 -33.56
CA ILE A 3 21.73 -61.86 -33.06
C ILE A 3 21.80 -60.34 -33.08
N VAL A 4 20.91 -59.70 -33.85
CA VAL A 4 20.73 -58.25 -33.90
C VAL A 4 19.89 -57.84 -32.69
N ARG A 5 20.46 -57.07 -31.76
CA ARG A 5 19.70 -56.42 -30.68
C ARG A 5 19.11 -55.11 -31.19
N LYS A 6 17.78 -55.07 -31.38
CA LYS A 6 17.03 -53.85 -31.68
C LYS A 6 16.89 -53.03 -30.39
N THR A 7 17.47 -51.82 -30.36
CA THR A 7 17.23 -50.83 -29.31
C THR A 7 15.90 -50.14 -29.55
N LEU A 8 14.98 -50.25 -28.60
CA LEU A 8 13.68 -49.59 -28.57
C LEU A 8 13.84 -48.22 -27.88
N THR A 9 13.84 -47.13 -28.66
CA THR A 9 13.90 -45.77 -28.12
C THR A 9 12.50 -45.29 -27.80
N LEU A 10 12.16 -45.22 -26.51
CA LEU A 10 10.90 -44.66 -26.01
C LEU A 10 11.03 -43.12 -25.93
N LEU A 11 10.38 -42.41 -26.85
CA LEU A 11 10.29 -40.94 -26.81
C LEU A 11 9.25 -40.53 -25.76
N LEU A 12 9.71 -40.05 -24.59
CA LEU A 12 8.88 -39.40 -23.58
C LEU A 12 8.57 -37.95 -24.02
N LEU A 13 7.40 -37.74 -24.61
CA LEU A 13 6.82 -36.42 -24.85
C LEU A 13 6.41 -35.80 -23.51
N PHE A 14 7.31 -35.04 -22.89
CA PHE A 14 6.95 -34.08 -21.84
C PHE A 14 6.20 -32.91 -22.49
N GLY A 15 4.87 -33.01 -22.52
CA GLY A 15 4.01 -31.88 -22.84
C GLY A 15 4.13 -30.82 -21.76
N CYS A 16 4.91 -29.78 -22.00
CA CYS A 16 4.83 -28.54 -21.22
C CYS A 16 3.47 -27.90 -21.48
N ILE A 17 2.51 -28.18 -20.60
CA ILE A 17 1.26 -27.42 -20.53
C ILE A 17 1.64 -26.01 -20.13
N PHE A 18 1.75 -25.12 -21.12
CA PHE A 18 1.80 -23.68 -20.92
C PHE A 18 0.44 -23.27 -20.37
N THR A 19 0.32 -23.23 -19.05
CA THR A 19 -0.82 -22.57 -18.42
C THR A 19 -0.68 -21.08 -18.74
N GLN A 20 -1.54 -20.59 -19.61
CA GLN A 20 -1.71 -19.16 -19.79
C GLN A 20 -2.24 -18.62 -18.46
N THR A 21 -1.33 -18.14 -17.61
CA THR A 21 -1.70 -17.35 -16.44
C THR A 21 -2.45 -16.14 -16.97
N GLN A 22 -3.77 -16.13 -16.80
CA GLN A 22 -4.57 -14.95 -17.08
C GLN A 22 -4.08 -13.86 -16.15
N TYR A 23 -3.24 -12.96 -16.67
CA TYR A 23 -2.78 -11.79 -15.94
C TYR A 23 -4.03 -11.00 -15.57
N ALA A 24 -4.39 -11.12 -14.29
CA ALA A 24 -5.61 -10.56 -13.79
C ALA A 24 -5.56 -9.04 -14.02
N HIS A 25 -6.49 -8.50 -14.81
CA HIS A 25 -6.46 -7.13 -15.33
C HIS A 25 -6.07 -6.12 -14.26
N ALA A 26 -4.99 -5.36 -14.49
CA ALA A 26 -4.52 -4.34 -13.57
C ALA A 26 -5.58 -3.23 -13.46
N VAL A 27 -5.79 -2.72 -12.25
CA VAL A 27 -6.63 -1.53 -12.06
C VAL A 27 -5.81 -0.31 -12.49
N ASN A 28 -6.31 0.46 -13.44
CA ASN A 28 -5.66 1.68 -13.89
C ASN A 28 -6.28 2.90 -13.21
N TYR A 29 -5.44 3.88 -12.86
CA TYR A 29 -5.90 5.19 -12.43
C TYR A 29 -6.42 6.00 -13.61
N SER A 30 -7.10 7.12 -13.33
CA SER A 30 -7.71 7.96 -14.38
C SER A 30 -6.71 8.59 -15.35
N ASN A 31 -5.41 8.57 -15.04
CA ASN A 31 -4.33 9.03 -15.91
C ASN A 31 -3.64 7.89 -16.67
N GLY A 32 -4.27 6.71 -16.75
CA GLY A 32 -3.77 5.55 -17.49
C GLY A 32 -2.67 4.75 -16.79
N LYS A 33 -2.11 5.22 -15.67
CA LYS A 33 -1.10 4.47 -14.93
C LYS A 33 -1.72 3.28 -14.20
N ALA A 34 -1.10 2.11 -14.33
CA ALA A 34 -1.46 0.93 -13.55
C ALA A 34 -1.16 1.13 -12.06
N ALA A 35 -2.13 0.75 -11.22
CA ALA A 35 -1.96 0.63 -9.79
C ALA A 35 -0.93 -0.45 -9.46
N LYS A 36 -0.12 -0.19 -8.43
CA LYS A 36 0.86 -1.14 -7.91
C LYS A 36 0.63 -1.33 -6.42
N ALA A 37 0.94 -2.55 -5.96
CA ALA A 37 0.99 -2.86 -4.54
C ALA A 37 1.83 -1.79 -3.82
N GLY A 38 1.26 -1.25 -2.74
CA GLY A 38 1.85 -0.23 -1.89
C GLY A 38 1.79 1.19 -2.43
N ASP A 39 1.08 1.44 -3.54
CA ASP A 39 0.71 2.82 -3.89
C ASP A 39 -0.16 3.42 -2.77
N VAL A 40 0.14 4.68 -2.42
CA VAL A 40 -0.59 5.43 -1.39
C VAL A 40 -1.66 6.28 -2.05
N LEU A 41 -2.90 6.07 -1.64
CA LEU A 41 -4.09 6.71 -2.19
C LEU A 41 -4.54 7.81 -1.23
N ILE A 42 -4.57 9.06 -1.69
CA ILE A 42 -4.91 10.22 -0.86
C ILE A 42 -6.17 10.86 -1.43
N SER A 43 -7.28 10.76 -0.71
CA SER A 43 -8.55 11.42 -1.03
C SER A 43 -8.53 12.90 -0.63
N ASN A 44 -9.19 13.75 -1.41
CA ASN A 44 -9.45 15.15 -1.03
C ASN A 44 -10.52 15.28 0.06
N VAL A 45 -11.34 14.24 0.29
CA VAL A 45 -12.42 14.24 1.29
C VAL A 45 -12.03 13.39 2.49
N SER A 46 -12.16 13.98 3.68
CA SER A 46 -12.16 13.24 4.93
C SER A 46 -13.57 12.70 5.15
N ILE A 47 -13.70 11.39 5.27
CA ILE A 47 -14.99 10.77 5.64
C ILE A 47 -15.33 11.08 7.11
N ASP A 48 -14.38 11.61 7.90
CA ASP A 48 -14.47 11.49 9.36
C ASP A 48 -14.07 12.68 10.24
N ASN A 49 -13.40 13.72 9.75
CA ASN A 49 -13.18 15.00 10.45
C ASN A 49 -12.45 16.02 9.55
N TYR A 50 -12.89 17.28 9.63
CA TYR A 50 -12.26 18.48 9.06
C TYR A 50 -10.73 18.41 9.18
N PHE A 51 -10.01 18.50 8.06
CA PHE A 51 -8.85 19.39 7.84
C PHE A 51 -7.94 18.99 6.68
N VAL A 52 -7.82 17.72 6.24
CA VAL A 52 -7.07 17.36 4.99
C VAL A 52 -7.20 15.85 4.63
N GLY A 53 -8.27 15.44 3.92
CA GLY A 53 -8.33 14.15 3.21
C GLY A 53 -8.39 12.83 4.02
N HIS A 54 -8.42 11.69 3.31
CA HIS A 54 -8.31 10.31 3.84
C HIS A 54 -7.21 9.57 3.09
N VAL A 55 -6.53 8.62 3.74
CA VAL A 55 -5.45 7.86 3.09
C VAL A 55 -5.62 6.35 3.23
N ALA A 56 -5.38 5.67 2.13
CA ALA A 56 -5.39 4.22 1.99
C ALA A 56 -4.10 3.76 1.31
N ILE A 57 -3.81 2.47 1.37
CA ILE A 57 -2.70 1.84 0.66
C ILE A 57 -3.22 0.71 -0.24
N VAL A 58 -2.68 0.61 -1.46
CA VAL A 58 -3.01 -0.49 -2.36
C VAL A 58 -2.44 -1.79 -1.79
N GLY A 59 -3.29 -2.79 -1.63
CA GLY A 59 -2.93 -4.10 -1.07
C GLY A 59 -1.95 -4.88 -1.94
N GLN A 60 -1.42 -5.97 -1.38
CA GLN A 60 -0.45 -6.84 -2.04
C GLN A 60 -0.94 -7.40 -3.40
N ASP A 61 -2.25 -7.56 -3.56
CA ASP A 61 -2.90 -8.01 -4.80
C ASP A 61 -2.94 -6.96 -5.92
N GLY A 62 -2.55 -5.71 -5.64
CA GLY A 62 -2.65 -4.59 -6.59
C GLY A 62 -4.09 -4.17 -6.93
N LYS A 63 -5.08 -4.70 -6.23
CA LYS A 63 -6.52 -4.59 -6.55
C LYS A 63 -7.38 -4.24 -5.35
N SER A 64 -6.82 -4.26 -4.16
CA SER A 64 -7.47 -3.86 -2.92
C SER A 64 -6.99 -2.48 -2.49
N ALA A 65 -7.86 -1.71 -1.85
CA ALA A 65 -7.52 -0.53 -1.06
C ALA A 65 -7.71 -0.87 0.42
N ILE A 66 -6.65 -0.71 1.21
CA ILE A 66 -6.59 -1.04 2.62
C ILE A 66 -6.49 0.24 3.43
N GLU A 67 -7.34 0.38 4.43
CA GLU A 67 -7.53 1.63 5.15
C GLU A 67 -8.04 1.41 6.57
N VAL A 68 -7.85 2.43 7.40
CA VAL A 68 -8.45 2.55 8.74
C VAL A 68 -9.15 3.90 8.81
N TYR A 69 -10.38 3.92 9.29
CA TYR A 69 -11.21 5.13 9.35
C TYR A 69 -12.10 5.12 10.60
N LYS A 70 -12.65 6.27 10.95
CA LYS A 70 -13.49 6.45 12.14
C LYS A 70 -14.81 5.68 11.96
N GLY A 71 -15.44 5.30 13.07
CA GLY A 71 -16.66 4.49 13.03
C GLY A 71 -16.42 3.03 12.63
N ARG A 72 -15.16 2.60 12.50
CA ARG A 72 -14.77 1.19 12.38
C ARG A 72 -13.78 0.83 13.48
N SER A 73 -13.78 -0.45 13.83
CA SER A 73 -12.92 -1.03 14.86
C SER A 73 -11.88 -2.00 14.31
N THR A 74 -11.88 -2.26 13.00
CA THR A 74 -10.94 -3.18 12.34
C THR A 74 -10.41 -2.62 11.03
N VAL A 75 -9.17 -2.98 10.70
CA VAL A 75 -8.55 -2.63 9.41
C VAL A 75 -9.39 -3.23 8.29
N LYS A 76 -9.72 -2.41 7.30
CA LYS A 76 -10.66 -2.79 6.25
C LYS A 76 -9.94 -2.91 4.92
N SER A 77 -10.35 -3.91 4.14
CA SER A 77 -10.04 -4.03 2.71
C SER A 77 -11.30 -3.82 1.87
N SER A 78 -11.17 -3.14 0.73
CA SER A 78 -12.19 -3.07 -0.34
C SER A 78 -11.54 -3.22 -1.68
N SER A 79 -12.34 -3.51 -2.72
CA SER A 79 -11.82 -3.37 -4.09
C SER A 79 -11.37 -1.93 -4.36
N LEU A 80 -10.21 -1.81 -5.00
CA LEU A 80 -9.60 -0.55 -5.40
C LEU A 80 -10.54 0.20 -6.34
N SER A 81 -11.18 -0.48 -7.30
CA SER A 81 -12.15 0.16 -8.19
C SER A 81 -13.32 0.80 -7.43
N SER A 82 -13.85 0.14 -6.39
CA SER A 82 -14.92 0.73 -5.57
C SER A 82 -14.40 1.89 -4.72
N TRP A 83 -13.16 1.83 -4.25
CA TRP A 83 -12.54 2.95 -3.55
C TRP A 83 -12.41 4.17 -4.48
N LEU A 84 -11.89 3.97 -5.70
CA LEU A 84 -11.69 5.02 -6.70
C LEU A 84 -13.01 5.68 -7.12
N LYS A 85 -14.09 4.91 -7.28
CA LYS A 85 -15.43 5.43 -7.61
C LYS A 85 -15.99 6.39 -6.56
N LYS A 86 -15.59 6.25 -5.29
CA LYS A 86 -16.04 7.13 -4.20
C LYS A 86 -15.36 8.49 -4.17
N GLN A 87 -14.29 8.68 -4.95
CA GLN A 87 -13.45 9.89 -4.91
C GLN A 87 -13.97 10.97 -5.87
N SER A 88 -15.25 11.35 -5.76
CA SER A 88 -15.90 12.31 -6.66
C SER A 88 -15.28 13.72 -6.58
N THR A 89 -14.71 14.07 -5.44
CA THR A 89 -14.01 15.35 -5.18
C THR A 89 -12.53 15.31 -5.53
N GLY A 90 -12.05 14.20 -6.09
CA GLY A 90 -10.67 14.00 -6.49
C GLY A 90 -9.83 13.23 -5.48
N TYR A 91 -8.71 12.72 -5.99
CA TYR A 91 -7.70 11.99 -5.25
C TYR A 91 -6.36 12.10 -5.97
N TYR A 92 -5.31 11.86 -5.20
CA TYR A 92 -3.94 11.78 -5.68
C TYR A 92 -3.35 10.42 -5.34
N VAL A 93 -2.34 10.01 -6.10
CA VAL A 93 -1.63 8.77 -5.85
C VAL A 93 -0.15 9.05 -5.73
N GLN A 94 0.45 8.50 -4.68
CA GLN A 94 1.87 8.52 -4.49
C GLN A 94 2.46 7.12 -4.54
N ARG A 95 3.64 7.02 -5.14
CA ARG A 95 4.37 5.77 -5.25
C ARG A 95 5.73 5.93 -4.60
N TYR A 96 6.04 5.05 -3.66
CA TYR A 96 7.38 4.95 -3.12
C TYR A 96 8.33 4.38 -4.18
N ASN A 97 9.48 5.02 -4.34
CA ASN A 97 10.42 4.76 -5.43
C ASN A 97 11.07 3.37 -5.31
N ASN A 98 11.39 2.94 -4.08
CA ASN A 98 11.92 1.60 -3.86
C ASN A 98 10.80 0.56 -3.94
N ALA A 99 10.83 -0.28 -4.98
CA ALA A 99 9.79 -1.26 -5.26
C ALA A 99 9.68 -2.36 -4.20
N SER A 100 10.80 -2.79 -3.60
CA SER A 100 10.83 -3.83 -2.57
C SER A 100 10.16 -3.34 -1.29
N ILE A 101 10.55 -2.17 -0.80
CA ILE A 101 9.94 -1.55 0.39
C ILE A 101 8.44 -1.28 0.15
N ARG A 102 8.07 -0.80 -1.04
CA ARG A 102 6.67 -0.57 -1.40
C ARG A 102 5.86 -1.88 -1.37
N ALA A 103 6.38 -2.96 -1.93
CA ALA A 103 5.73 -4.26 -1.92
C ALA A 103 5.60 -4.82 -0.48
N GLY A 104 6.63 -4.67 0.35
CA GLY A 104 6.56 -5.06 1.76
C GLY A 104 5.55 -4.24 2.57
N ALA A 105 5.37 -2.95 2.26
CA ALA A 105 4.36 -2.12 2.89
C ALA A 105 2.94 -2.59 2.53
N ALA A 106 2.74 -2.98 1.26
CA ALA A 106 1.50 -3.58 0.80
C ALA A 106 1.20 -4.90 1.53
N ALA A 107 2.21 -5.76 1.67
CA ALA A 107 2.09 -7.04 2.37
C ALA A 107 1.77 -6.84 3.86
N TRP A 108 2.45 -5.90 4.52
CA TRP A 108 2.18 -5.57 5.92
C TRP A 108 0.75 -5.05 6.12
N ALA A 109 0.28 -4.17 5.23
CA ALA A 109 -1.09 -3.67 5.30
C ALA A 109 -2.12 -4.79 5.05
N SER A 110 -1.87 -5.65 4.05
CA SER A 110 -2.68 -6.84 3.75
C SER A 110 -2.75 -7.82 4.92
N TYR A 111 -1.62 -8.07 5.59
CA TYR A 111 -1.56 -8.94 6.77
C TYR A 111 -2.41 -8.41 7.94
N ASN A 112 -2.47 -7.10 8.11
CA ASN A 112 -3.22 -6.48 9.21
C ASN A 112 -4.71 -6.30 8.92
N VAL A 113 -5.24 -6.72 7.76
CA VAL A 113 -6.69 -6.67 7.49
C VAL A 113 -7.44 -7.48 8.57
N GLY A 114 -8.49 -6.87 9.15
CA GLY A 114 -9.26 -7.46 10.25
C GLY A 114 -8.67 -7.20 11.65
N ALA A 115 -7.43 -6.71 11.76
CA ALA A 115 -6.84 -6.36 13.04
C ALA A 115 -7.63 -5.25 13.73
N LYS A 116 -7.88 -5.39 15.03
CA LYS A 116 -8.64 -4.42 15.82
C LYS A 116 -7.80 -3.19 16.14
N TYR A 117 -8.40 -2.01 16.08
CA TYR A 117 -7.75 -0.76 16.48
C TYR A 117 -8.75 0.18 17.17
N ASN A 118 -8.24 1.17 17.89
CA ASN A 118 -9.02 2.28 18.40
C ASN A 118 -8.74 3.54 17.57
N TYR A 119 -9.74 4.06 16.85
CA TYR A 119 -9.55 5.22 15.98
C TYR A 119 -9.40 6.50 16.80
N LYS A 120 -8.20 7.05 16.89
CA LYS A 120 -7.94 8.33 17.58
C LYS A 120 -6.85 9.11 16.87
N ILE A 121 -7.17 10.37 16.55
CA ILE A 121 -6.20 11.35 16.06
C ILE A 121 -5.78 12.19 17.27
N ILE A 122 -4.75 11.75 17.99
CA ILE A 122 -4.27 12.44 19.19
C ILE A 122 -2.76 12.62 19.14
N SER A 123 -2.28 13.77 19.61
CA SER A 123 -0.89 13.97 19.97
C SER A 123 -0.66 13.32 21.34
N GLY A 124 0.20 12.31 21.40
CA GLY A 124 0.51 11.60 22.66
C GLY A 124 0.72 10.09 22.51
N SER A 125 0.35 9.51 21.36
CA SER A 125 0.69 8.13 21.02
C SER A 125 1.89 8.13 20.07
N ALA A 126 2.90 7.29 20.34
CA ALA A 126 4.05 7.19 19.46
C ALA A 126 3.60 6.70 18.06
N LEU A 127 4.24 7.20 17.01
CA LEU A 127 3.89 6.83 15.63
C LEU A 127 3.95 5.32 15.35
N ARG A 128 4.74 4.56 16.13
CA ARG A 128 4.83 3.10 16.02
C ARG A 128 3.80 2.31 16.81
N ASP A 129 3.14 2.94 17.77
CA ASP A 129 2.21 2.23 18.65
C ASP A 129 0.90 1.92 17.94
N TRP A 130 0.37 0.73 18.17
CA TRP A 130 -0.90 0.29 17.58
C TRP A 130 -2.14 0.75 18.37
N LYS A 131 -1.95 1.15 19.64
CA LYS A 131 -3.05 1.47 20.59
C LYS A 131 -4.06 2.45 20.02
N ASP A 132 -3.56 3.55 19.46
CA ASP A 132 -4.37 4.60 18.84
C ASP A 132 -3.93 4.75 17.39
N LEU A 133 -4.84 4.45 16.47
CA LEU A 133 -4.55 4.38 15.04
C LEU A 133 -5.41 5.37 14.26
N TYR A 134 -4.86 5.90 13.18
CA TYR A 134 -5.57 6.74 12.22
C TYR A 134 -4.99 6.52 10.83
N CYS A 135 -5.70 6.96 9.80
CA CYS A 135 -5.43 6.59 8.41
C CYS A 135 -3.96 6.75 7.99
N SER A 136 -3.38 7.93 8.20
CA SER A 136 -1.98 8.26 7.85
C SER A 136 -0.95 7.57 8.73
N LYS A 137 -1.24 7.36 10.03
CA LYS A 137 -0.35 6.57 10.90
C LYS A 137 -0.28 5.11 10.47
N PHE A 138 -1.40 4.51 10.09
CA PHE A 138 -1.42 3.14 9.59
C PHE A 138 -0.56 2.97 8.33
N VAL A 139 -0.72 3.87 7.35
CA VAL A 139 0.10 3.82 6.13
C VAL A 139 1.57 4.09 6.44
N TYR A 140 1.90 5.05 7.33
CA TYR A 140 3.28 5.26 7.79
C TYR A 140 3.88 3.99 8.39
N GLN A 141 3.15 3.34 9.30
CA GLN A 141 3.59 2.09 9.94
C GLN A 141 3.87 0.99 8.92
N ALA A 142 3.06 0.89 7.86
CA ALA A 142 3.32 -0.07 6.78
C ALA A 142 4.70 0.13 6.12
N PHE A 143 5.08 1.37 5.84
CA PHE A 143 6.40 1.67 5.27
C PHE A 143 7.54 1.56 6.29
N TYR A 144 7.29 1.95 7.55
CA TYR A 144 8.26 1.80 8.62
C TYR A 144 8.59 0.33 8.88
N TYR A 145 7.60 -0.54 9.04
CA TYR A 145 7.81 -1.96 9.32
C TYR A 145 8.28 -2.77 8.10
N SER A 146 8.09 -2.25 6.89
CA SER A 146 8.60 -2.87 5.67
C SER A 146 10.09 -2.62 5.42
N GLY A 147 10.57 -1.39 5.65
CA GLY A 147 11.93 -1.00 5.26
C GLY A 147 12.54 0.14 6.05
N GLY A 148 12.01 0.45 7.24
CA GLY A 148 12.51 1.52 8.09
C GLY A 148 12.32 2.92 7.50
N VAL A 149 11.32 3.11 6.63
CA VAL A 149 11.08 4.43 6.01
C VAL A 149 10.75 5.44 7.10
N LYS A 150 11.64 6.41 7.25
CA LYS A 150 11.50 7.51 8.20
C LYS A 150 10.51 8.53 7.67
N LEU A 151 9.72 9.08 8.58
CA LEU A 151 8.91 10.23 8.26
C LEU A 151 9.80 11.45 8.14
N LYS A 152 9.68 12.16 7.02
CA LYS A 152 10.28 13.48 6.85
C LYS A 152 9.16 14.47 6.52
N ALA A 153 9.20 15.68 7.06
CA ALA A 153 8.30 16.77 6.69
C ALA A 153 9.09 18.02 6.31
N LEU A 154 8.52 18.87 5.45
CA LEU A 154 9.14 20.10 4.99
C LEU A 154 9.01 21.10 6.14
N GLY A 155 10.14 21.49 6.71
CA GLY A 155 10.25 22.58 7.66
C GLY A 155 10.00 23.94 6.99
N GLN A 156 9.94 24.99 7.79
CA GLN A 156 9.59 26.34 7.32
C GLN A 156 10.59 26.91 6.30
N GLN A 157 11.84 26.43 6.26
CA GLN A 157 12.84 26.81 5.25
C GLN A 157 12.96 25.82 4.07
N GLY A 158 12.01 24.89 3.90
CA GLY A 158 12.07 23.89 2.82
C GLY A 158 13.02 22.72 3.09
N GLU A 159 13.54 22.61 4.31
CA GLU A 159 14.36 21.48 4.77
C GLU A 159 13.50 20.27 5.11
N LEU A 160 14.00 19.05 4.89
CA LEU A 160 13.32 17.83 5.30
C LEU A 160 13.69 17.48 6.75
N ILE A 161 12.80 17.77 7.70
CA ILE A 161 12.93 17.41 9.10
C ILE A 161 12.50 15.96 9.28
N GLU A 162 13.39 15.13 9.83
CA GLU A 162 13.06 13.75 10.19
C GLU A 162 12.33 13.71 11.54
N TYR A 163 11.18 13.04 11.58
CA TYR A 163 10.42 12.84 12.80
C TYR A 163 10.72 11.46 13.34
N PRO A 164 11.24 11.34 14.59
CA PRO A 164 11.58 10.05 15.13
C PRO A 164 10.30 9.21 15.27
N PRO A 165 10.40 7.88 15.13
CA PRO A 165 9.25 7.01 15.18
C PRO A 165 8.61 6.90 16.58
N THR A 166 9.31 7.39 17.61
CA THR A 166 8.83 7.57 18.99
C THR A 166 8.09 8.89 19.19
N SER A 167 8.07 9.77 18.19
CA SER A 167 7.41 11.06 18.29
C SER A 167 5.90 10.92 18.41
N ASN A 168 5.29 11.92 19.03
CA ASN A 168 3.85 11.99 19.30
C ASN A 168 3.11 12.89 18.29
N TRP A 169 3.73 13.16 17.14
CA TRP A 169 3.18 14.06 16.13
C TRP A 169 1.99 13.43 15.42
N VAL A 170 1.01 14.26 15.06
CA VAL A 170 -0.11 13.82 14.22
C VAL A 170 0.28 13.93 12.76
N LEU A 171 0.25 12.80 12.05
CA LEU A 171 0.52 12.77 10.62
C LEU A 171 -0.74 13.14 9.87
N GLN A 172 -0.67 14.16 9.06
CA GLN A 172 -1.76 14.49 8.17
C GLN A 172 -1.61 13.65 6.90
N PRO A 173 -2.72 13.22 6.26
CA PRO A 173 -2.67 12.55 4.96
C PRO A 173 -1.82 13.32 3.93
N MET A 174 -1.91 14.64 3.94
CA MET A 174 -1.10 15.50 3.07
C MET A 174 0.36 15.66 3.50
N THR A 175 0.74 15.41 4.77
CA THR A 175 2.16 15.39 5.15
C THR A 175 2.84 14.06 4.81
N MET A 176 2.08 13.00 4.51
CA MET A 176 2.65 11.78 3.91
C MET A 176 3.34 12.05 2.57
N ILE A 177 2.97 13.14 1.89
CA ILE A 177 3.62 13.66 0.68
C ILE A 177 5.12 13.92 0.89
N VAL A 178 5.54 14.07 2.14
CA VAL A 178 6.87 14.56 2.47
C VAL A 178 7.82 13.47 2.95
N MET A 179 7.34 12.22 3.06
CA MET A 179 8.22 11.08 3.24
C MET A 179 9.18 11.00 2.04
N SER A 180 10.49 11.11 2.29
CA SER A 180 11.49 11.09 1.22
C SER A 180 11.38 9.81 0.41
N GLY A 181 11.34 9.92 -0.92
CA GLY A 181 11.25 8.78 -1.82
C GLY A 181 9.83 8.46 -2.33
N PHE A 182 8.83 9.29 -2.01
CA PHE A 182 7.55 9.25 -2.71
C PHE A 182 7.52 10.18 -3.91
N THR A 183 6.96 9.70 -5.02
CA THR A 183 6.66 10.49 -6.21
C THR A 183 5.15 10.56 -6.39
N ARG A 184 4.58 11.75 -6.60
CA ARG A 184 3.19 11.89 -7.04
C ARG A 184 3.07 11.35 -8.47
N ILE A 185 2.27 10.31 -8.64
CA ILE A 185 2.02 9.71 -9.95
C ILE A 185 0.66 10.05 -10.52
N LYS A 186 -0.26 10.57 -9.69
CA LYS A 186 -1.57 11.13 -10.05
C LYS A 186 -1.92 12.28 -9.09
#